data_AF-A0AAD8PPW6-F1
#
_entry.id   AF-A0AAD8PPW6-F1
#
_cell.length_a   1.000
_cell.length_b   1.000
_cell.length_c   1.000
_cell.angle_alpha   90.00
_cell.angle_beta   90.00
_cell.angle_gamma   90.00
#
_symmetry.space_group_name_H-M   'P 1'
#
loop_
_entity.id
_entity.type
_entity.pdbx_description
1 polymer ?
#
loop_
_entity_poly.entity_id
_entity_poly.type
_entity_poly.pdbx_seq_one_letter_code
_entity_poly.pdbx_strand_id
1 'polypeptide(L)'
;MILLVSRSQEGERMSEVARGLPQLPVSGLTATIQTVTCVLTVLSTLVVGLRVWVRLKLSESRKIWGWDDTFAVLGWVFFLPSVAFILLGTCYGLGARDARIPEGQLVYYRIKLKEYMFWCEVAYFISTVMTKLSVSIMIVRLSTTQVYAYIIWGSMTVLAINLLVCMAIWLGSCSPVPALWNENLGHCRLRNGWILAAYIGTTVLAIVDWTCAITPFFLIRGLQMPKRRKVSLQIILGLGIIGSAAGLVRLGYYHSYDTKAYPNESLYNWGQTVLWSVMEGGLGVTTCSMPPLRKLASTYFRGSSNDVSERSTGNTAVDSTELRTIRLSCSGGKWNQLPSHP
;
A
#
# COMPACT_ATOMS: atom_id res chain seq x y z
N MET A 1 24.68 -31.51 -26.50
CA MET A 1 25.46 -30.28 -26.21
C MET A 1 25.28 -29.23 -27.32
N ILE A 2 25.48 -29.57 -28.60
CA ILE A 2 25.33 -28.63 -29.73
C ILE A 2 23.94 -27.97 -29.80
N LEU A 3 22.84 -28.73 -29.62
CA LEU A 3 21.47 -28.18 -29.61
C LEU A 3 21.18 -27.22 -28.45
N LEU A 4 21.88 -27.35 -27.32
CA LEU A 4 21.70 -26.45 -26.18
C LEU A 4 22.45 -25.14 -26.41
N VAL A 5 23.63 -25.21 -27.03
CA VAL A 5 24.44 -24.04 -27.41
C VAL A 5 23.75 -23.23 -28.52
N SER A 6 23.16 -23.89 -29.52
CA SER A 6 22.42 -23.20 -30.57
C SER A 6 21.19 -22.48 -30.02
N ARG A 7 20.46 -23.12 -29.09
CA ARG A 7 19.28 -22.53 -28.44
C ARG A 7 19.63 -21.32 -27.57
N SER A 8 20.72 -21.38 -26.81
CA SER A 8 21.17 -20.25 -25.99
C SER A 8 21.60 -19.06 -26.84
N GLN A 9 22.31 -19.29 -27.95
CA GLN A 9 22.68 -18.24 -28.91
C GLN A 9 21.45 -17.60 -29.56
N GLU A 10 20.44 -18.40 -29.92
CA GLU A 10 19.16 -17.88 -30.42
C GLU A 10 18.45 -17.01 -29.37
N GLY A 11 18.47 -17.43 -28.11
CA GLY A 11 17.95 -16.67 -26.98
C GLY A 11 18.63 -15.30 -26.84
N GLU A 12 19.96 -15.26 -26.86
CA GLU A 12 20.72 -14.01 -26.76
C GLU A 12 20.38 -13.04 -27.90
N ARG A 13 20.31 -13.53 -29.14
CA ARG A 13 19.91 -12.72 -30.30
C ARG A 13 18.49 -12.16 -30.15
N MET A 14 17.54 -12.96 -29.68
CA MET A 14 16.17 -12.48 -29.43
C MET A 14 16.13 -11.38 -28.37
N SER A 15 16.94 -11.51 -27.32
CA SER A 15 17.06 -10.49 -26.28
C SER A 15 17.72 -9.21 -26.77
N GLU A 16 18.70 -9.28 -27.67
CA GLU A 16 19.29 -8.10 -28.31
C GLU A 16 18.28 -7.33 -29.17
N VAL A 17 17.53 -8.04 -30.02
CA VAL A 17 16.46 -7.44 -30.82
C VAL A 17 15.40 -6.79 -29.93
N ALA A 18 15.00 -7.46 -28.84
CA ALA A 18 14.05 -6.92 -27.88
C ALA A 18 14.54 -5.60 -27.23
N ARG A 19 15.84 -5.49 -26.92
CA ARG A 19 16.40 -4.24 -26.37
C ARG A 19 16.31 -3.08 -27.35
N GLY A 20 16.53 -3.33 -28.65
CA GLY A 20 16.50 -2.33 -29.72
C GLY A 20 15.10 -1.96 -30.27
N LEU A 21 14.02 -2.53 -29.73
CA LEU A 21 12.67 -2.25 -30.22
C LEU A 21 12.27 -0.77 -30.10
N PRO A 22 11.60 -0.20 -31.12
CA PRO A 22 11.02 1.13 -31.04
C PRO A 22 9.87 1.17 -30.03
N GLN A 23 9.57 2.37 -29.54
CA GLN A 23 8.41 2.59 -28.66
C GLN A 23 7.12 2.56 -29.49
N LEU A 24 6.06 2.00 -28.91
CA LEU A 24 4.73 1.96 -29.52
C LEU A 24 3.92 3.21 -29.13
N PRO A 25 3.07 3.74 -30.03
CA PRO A 25 2.19 4.83 -29.69
C PRO A 25 1.20 4.41 -28.60
N VAL A 26 1.07 5.25 -27.56
CA VAL A 26 0.17 5.01 -26.44
C VAL A 26 -1.27 5.28 -26.88
N SER A 27 -2.18 4.31 -26.77
CA SER A 27 -3.62 4.55 -26.96
C SER A 27 -4.50 3.52 -26.23
N GLY A 28 -5.78 3.87 -26.04
CA GLY A 28 -6.76 2.96 -25.45
C GLY A 28 -6.40 2.57 -24.02
N LEU A 29 -6.37 1.26 -23.72
CA LEU A 29 -6.07 0.74 -22.39
C LEU A 29 -4.68 1.17 -21.88
N THR A 30 -3.67 1.25 -22.75
CA THR A 30 -2.33 1.70 -22.38
C THR A 30 -2.34 3.13 -21.82
N ALA A 31 -3.12 4.02 -22.44
CA ALA A 31 -3.28 5.41 -21.96
C ALA A 31 -4.00 5.47 -20.61
N THR A 32 -5.01 4.62 -20.42
CA THR A 32 -5.71 4.48 -19.14
C THR A 32 -4.78 4.03 -18.03
N ILE A 33 -3.94 3.01 -18.28
CA ILE A 33 -2.96 2.51 -17.31
C ILE A 33 -2.00 3.63 -16.92
N GLN A 34 -1.44 4.35 -17.89
CA GLN A 34 -0.52 5.46 -17.63
C GLN A 34 -1.17 6.57 -16.80
N THR A 35 -2.39 6.97 -17.16
CA THR A 35 -3.12 8.04 -16.46
C THR A 35 -3.43 7.65 -15.01
N VAL A 36 -4.00 6.46 -14.80
CA VAL A 36 -4.35 5.96 -13.47
C VAL A 36 -3.10 5.81 -12.60
N THR A 37 -2.01 5.30 -13.17
CA THR A 37 -0.73 5.14 -12.47
C THR A 37 -0.17 6.48 -12.02
N CYS A 38 -0.13 7.48 -12.90
CA CYS A 38 0.34 8.82 -12.54
C CYS A 38 -0.51 9.46 -11.44
N VAL A 39 -1.84 9.43 -11.58
CA VAL A 39 -2.77 10.03 -10.61
C VAL A 39 -2.62 9.38 -9.23
N LEU A 40 -2.62 8.04 -9.15
CA LEU A 40 -2.49 7.33 -7.88
C LEU A 40 -1.10 7.49 -7.25
N THR A 41 -0.05 7.63 -8.05
CA THR A 41 1.31 7.88 -7.56
C THR A 41 1.45 9.27 -6.96
N VAL A 42 0.90 10.29 -7.63
CA VAL A 42 0.88 11.66 -7.09
C VAL A 42 0.07 11.70 -5.80
N LEU A 43 -1.12 11.10 -5.80
CA LEU A 43 -1.97 11.05 -4.61
C LEU A 43 -1.28 10.34 -3.44
N SER A 44 -0.70 9.16 -3.67
CA SER A 44 -0.01 8.40 -2.63
C SER A 44 1.20 9.14 -2.06
N THR A 45 1.97 9.79 -2.93
CA THR A 45 3.12 10.61 -2.54
C THR A 45 2.71 11.80 -1.67
N LEU A 46 1.64 12.51 -2.03
CA LEU A 46 1.12 13.61 -1.22
C LEU A 46 0.64 13.13 0.16
N VAL A 47 -0.10 12.01 0.22
CA VAL A 47 -0.62 11.47 1.48
C VAL A 47 0.50 10.97 2.39
N VAL A 48 1.50 10.28 1.85
CA VAL A 48 2.67 9.82 2.61
C VAL A 48 3.53 11.00 3.06
N GLY A 49 3.77 11.99 2.20
CA GLY A 49 4.46 13.22 2.55
C GLY A 49 3.78 13.98 3.69
N LEU A 50 2.45 14.09 3.63
CA LEU A 50 1.66 14.70 4.69
C LEU A 50 1.72 13.89 5.98
N ARG A 51 1.71 12.55 5.91
CA ARG A 51 1.90 11.68 7.08
C ARG A 51 3.23 11.98 7.76
N VAL A 52 4.32 12.01 7.00
CA VAL A 52 5.68 12.30 7.52
C VAL A 52 5.71 13.70 8.14
N TRP A 53 5.14 14.70 7.46
CA TRP A 53 5.06 16.06 7.98
C TRP A 53 4.30 16.15 9.32
N VAL A 54 3.13 15.52 9.42
CA VAL A 54 2.33 15.50 10.67
C VAL A 54 3.10 14.85 11.81
N ARG A 55 3.82 13.74 11.55
CA ARG A 55 4.59 13.02 12.56
C ARG A 55 5.82 13.80 13.03
N LEU A 56 6.50 14.52 12.13
CA LEU A 56 7.72 15.26 12.44
C LEU A 56 7.45 16.66 13.05
N LYS A 57 6.45 17.39 12.56
CA LYS A 57 6.24 18.81 12.90
C LYS A 57 5.09 19.06 13.87
N LEU A 58 3.98 18.31 13.77
CA LEU A 58 2.76 18.62 14.53
C LEU A 58 2.63 17.85 15.86
N SER A 59 3.42 16.78 16.04
CA SER A 59 3.32 15.96 17.26
C SER A 59 4.20 16.52 18.39
N GLU A 60 3.92 17.74 18.84
CA GLU A 60 4.67 18.40 19.93
C GLU A 60 4.63 17.62 21.26
N SER A 61 3.59 16.81 21.52
CA SER A 61 3.48 16.05 22.79
C SER A 61 3.93 14.58 22.73
N ARG A 62 4.34 14.03 21.58
CA ARG A 62 4.84 12.63 21.51
C ARG A 62 5.66 12.35 20.25
N LYS A 63 6.94 12.77 20.31
CA LYS A 63 8.04 12.62 19.34
C LYS A 63 8.44 11.16 18.99
N ILE A 64 7.52 10.20 19.00
CA ILE A 64 7.87 8.78 18.84
C ILE A 64 7.50 8.33 17.43
N TRP A 65 8.51 8.32 16.55
CA TRP A 65 8.44 7.66 15.25
C TRP A 65 8.10 6.17 15.47
N GLY A 66 6.99 5.71 14.89
CA GLY A 66 6.53 4.34 15.04
C GLY A 66 7.14 3.41 14.00
N TRP A 67 7.26 2.12 14.36
CA TRP A 67 7.51 1.07 13.36
C TRP A 67 6.44 1.08 12.25
N ASP A 68 5.19 1.45 12.56
CA ASP A 68 4.15 1.61 11.55
C ASP A 68 4.49 2.69 10.51
N ASP A 69 5.10 3.80 10.93
CA ASP A 69 5.51 4.88 10.03
C ASP A 69 6.68 4.44 9.14
N THR A 70 7.66 3.72 9.71
CA THR A 70 8.78 3.14 8.92
C THR A 70 8.28 2.22 7.82
N PHE A 71 7.40 1.26 8.14
CA PHE A 71 6.89 0.31 7.16
C PHE A 71 5.99 0.97 6.10
N ALA A 72 5.27 2.05 6.45
CA ALA A 72 4.48 2.80 5.47
C ALA A 72 5.37 3.52 4.45
N VAL A 73 6.42 4.20 4.93
CA VAL A 73 7.39 4.88 4.06
C VAL A 73 8.12 3.85 3.20
N LEU A 74 8.53 2.73 3.78
CA LEU A 74 9.19 1.65 3.05
C LEU A 74 8.29 1.06 1.95
N GLY A 75 7.01 0.86 2.25
CA GLY A 75 6.02 0.45 1.25
C GLY A 75 5.92 1.44 0.09
N TRP A 76 5.85 2.74 0.36
CA TRP A 76 5.85 3.77 -0.68
C TRP A 76 7.15 3.80 -1.49
N VAL A 77 8.32 3.64 -0.84
CA VAL A 77 9.61 3.59 -1.53
C VAL A 77 9.68 2.42 -2.51
N PHE A 78 9.17 1.24 -2.15
CA PHE A 78 9.10 0.09 -3.06
C PHE A 78 7.99 0.19 -4.11
N PHE A 79 6.97 1.02 -3.88
CA PHE A 79 5.93 1.32 -4.87
C PHE A 79 6.45 2.18 -6.03
N LEU A 80 7.45 3.04 -5.83
CA LEU A 80 7.99 3.90 -6.88
C LEU A 80 8.67 3.11 -8.03
N PRO A 81 9.53 2.12 -7.76
CA PRO A 81 10.08 1.26 -8.80
C PRO A 81 9.02 0.51 -9.60
N SER A 82 7.97 -0.01 -8.95
CA SER A 82 6.91 -0.72 -9.68
C SER A 82 6.19 0.22 -10.65
N VAL A 83 5.89 1.46 -10.21
CA VAL A 83 5.34 2.51 -11.09
C VAL A 83 6.26 2.80 -12.28
N ALA A 84 7.57 2.92 -12.06
CA ALA A 84 8.53 3.18 -13.13
C ALA A 84 8.52 2.05 -14.18
N PHE A 85 8.52 0.78 -13.75
CA PHE A 85 8.46 -0.36 -14.65
C PHE A 85 7.13 -0.45 -15.41
N ILE A 86 6.01 -0.03 -14.81
CA ILE A 86 4.71 0.04 -15.49
C ILE A 86 4.74 1.09 -16.59
N LEU A 87 5.25 2.29 -16.30
CA LEU A 87 5.36 3.35 -17.30
C LEU A 87 6.26 2.93 -18.46
N LEU A 88 7.41 2.29 -18.18
CA LEU A 88 8.26 1.71 -19.23
C LEU A 88 7.50 0.63 -20.01
N GLY A 89 6.78 -0.26 -19.34
CA GLY A 89 5.96 -1.29 -19.97
C GLY A 89 4.91 -0.70 -20.92
N THR A 90 4.27 0.41 -20.56
CA THR A 90 3.30 1.09 -21.44
C THR A 90 3.92 1.60 -22.75
N CYS A 91 5.18 2.04 -22.72
CA CYS A 91 5.91 2.43 -23.95
C CYS A 91 6.22 1.23 -24.88
N TYR A 92 6.19 0.01 -24.36
CA TYR A 92 6.46 -1.23 -25.10
C TYR A 92 5.22 -2.11 -25.27
N GLY A 93 4.03 -1.49 -25.28
CA GLY A 93 2.79 -2.18 -25.66
C GLY A 93 2.04 -2.88 -24.52
N LEU A 94 2.33 -2.57 -23.26
CA LEU A 94 1.48 -3.04 -22.14
C LEU A 94 0.05 -2.54 -22.32
N GLY A 95 -0.93 -3.46 -22.35
CA GLY A 95 -2.33 -3.13 -22.61
C GLY A 95 -2.67 -2.90 -24.09
N ALA A 96 -1.71 -3.03 -25.01
CA ALA A 96 -1.99 -3.00 -26.44
C ALA A 96 -2.62 -4.32 -26.89
N ARG A 97 -3.50 -4.24 -27.90
CA ARG A 97 -4.02 -5.44 -28.56
C ARG A 97 -3.00 -6.02 -29.53
N ASP A 98 -3.03 -7.34 -29.72
CA ASP A 98 -2.09 -8.03 -30.61
C ASP A 98 -2.13 -7.45 -32.05
N ALA A 99 -3.30 -7.01 -32.51
CA ALA A 99 -3.49 -6.38 -33.83
C ALA A 99 -2.75 -5.03 -34.03
N ARG A 100 -2.29 -4.39 -32.95
CA ARG A 100 -1.53 -3.12 -33.04
C ARG A 100 -0.03 -3.33 -33.13
N ILE A 101 0.42 -4.57 -32.97
CA ILE A 101 1.84 -4.90 -32.95
C ILE A 101 2.23 -5.35 -34.35
N PRO A 102 3.36 -4.87 -34.91
CA PRO A 102 3.80 -5.29 -36.23
C PRO A 102 3.93 -6.81 -36.32
N GLU A 103 3.47 -7.38 -37.45
CA GLU A 103 3.51 -8.82 -37.68
C GLU A 103 4.93 -9.38 -37.51
N GLY A 104 5.04 -10.52 -36.84
CA GLY A 104 6.33 -11.15 -36.54
C GLY A 104 7.14 -10.50 -35.40
N GLN A 105 6.75 -9.32 -34.88
CA GLN A 105 7.48 -8.66 -33.79
C GLN A 105 6.96 -8.98 -32.38
N LEU A 106 5.78 -9.61 -32.29
CA LEU A 106 5.08 -9.90 -31.04
C LEU A 106 5.94 -10.64 -30.00
N VAL A 107 6.79 -11.57 -30.45
CA VAL A 107 7.67 -12.36 -29.59
C VAL A 107 8.68 -11.45 -28.86
N TYR A 108 9.29 -10.50 -29.57
CA TYR A 108 10.29 -9.59 -28.99
C TYR A 108 9.66 -8.62 -27.98
N TYR A 109 8.47 -8.08 -28.29
CA TYR A 109 7.71 -7.24 -27.35
C TYR A 109 7.31 -8.02 -26.10
N ARG A 110 6.90 -9.29 -26.24
CA ARG A 110 6.60 -10.16 -25.09
C ARG A 110 7.82 -10.41 -24.22
N ILE A 111 9.00 -10.66 -24.80
CA ILE A 111 10.25 -10.86 -24.05
C ILE A 111 10.57 -9.61 -23.22
N LYS A 112 10.57 -8.43 -23.86
CA LYS A 112 10.87 -7.16 -23.17
C LYS A 112 9.84 -6.84 -22.08
N LEU A 113 8.56 -7.06 -22.37
CA LEU A 113 7.50 -6.74 -21.43
C LEU A 113 7.49 -7.70 -20.23
N LYS A 114 7.75 -9.00 -20.44
CA LYS A 114 7.90 -9.98 -19.34
C LYS A 114 9.02 -9.58 -18.38
N GLU A 115 10.13 -9.05 -18.89
CA GLU A 115 11.24 -8.55 -18.06
C GLU A 115 10.79 -7.39 -17.16
N TYR A 116 10.15 -6.35 -17.72
CA TYR A 116 9.65 -5.23 -16.92
C TYR A 116 8.54 -5.64 -15.94
N MET A 117 7.63 -6.54 -16.36
CA MET A 117 6.56 -7.03 -15.52
C MET A 117 7.07 -7.88 -14.35
N PHE A 118 8.15 -8.65 -14.56
CA PHE A 118 8.77 -9.40 -13.48
C PHE A 118 9.29 -8.47 -12.38
N TRP A 119 10.09 -7.47 -12.74
CA TRP A 119 10.62 -6.51 -11.77
C TRP A 119 9.54 -5.64 -11.14
N CYS A 120 8.52 -5.27 -11.92
CA CYS A 120 7.32 -4.62 -11.41
C CYS A 120 6.62 -5.46 -10.33
N GLU A 121 6.34 -6.73 -10.60
CA GLU A 121 5.64 -7.63 -9.66
C GLU A 121 6.46 -7.85 -8.39
N VAL A 122 7.79 -8.00 -8.50
CA VAL A 122 8.69 -8.12 -7.33
C VAL A 122 8.60 -6.88 -6.44
N ALA A 123 8.77 -5.68 -7.02
CA ALA A 123 8.71 -4.42 -6.27
C ALA A 123 7.32 -4.17 -5.68
N TYR A 124 6.27 -4.44 -6.47
CA TYR A 124 4.88 -4.36 -6.06
C TYR A 124 4.60 -5.26 -4.85
N PHE A 125 5.00 -6.52 -4.91
CA PHE A 125 4.72 -7.49 -3.85
C PHE A 125 5.40 -7.11 -2.53
N ILE A 126 6.65 -6.62 -2.58
CA ILE A 126 7.35 -6.08 -1.42
C ILE A 126 6.58 -4.88 -0.85
N SER A 127 6.20 -3.92 -1.71
CA SER A 127 5.41 -2.75 -1.31
C SER A 127 4.10 -3.14 -0.61
N THR A 128 3.34 -4.08 -1.18
CA THR A 128 2.06 -4.54 -0.63
C THR A 128 2.23 -5.23 0.72
N VAL A 129 3.28 -6.02 0.92
CA VAL A 129 3.57 -6.61 2.24
C VAL A 129 3.95 -5.55 3.26
N MET A 130 4.81 -4.59 2.92
CA MET A 130 5.24 -3.51 3.83
C MET A 130 4.08 -2.61 4.24
N THR A 131 3.19 -2.26 3.30
CA THR A 131 1.98 -1.48 3.60
C THR A 131 1.04 -2.23 4.55
N LYS A 132 0.81 -3.53 4.34
CA LYS A 132 -0.01 -4.35 5.24
C LYS A 132 0.63 -4.48 6.62
N LEU A 133 1.95 -4.68 6.72
CA LEU A 133 2.66 -4.70 8.00
C LEU A 133 2.47 -3.39 8.77
N SER A 134 2.54 -2.24 8.09
CA SER A 134 2.25 -0.93 8.70
C SER A 134 0.83 -0.86 9.29
N VAL A 135 -0.17 -1.29 8.52
CA VAL A 135 -1.58 -1.32 8.97
C VAL A 135 -1.77 -2.27 10.14
N SER A 136 -1.20 -3.48 10.08
CA SER A 136 -1.28 -4.47 11.16
C SER A 136 -0.68 -3.94 12.46
N ILE A 137 0.51 -3.33 12.42
CA ILE A 137 1.15 -2.73 13.61
C ILE A 137 0.28 -1.61 14.20
N MET A 138 -0.33 -0.80 13.33
CA MET A 138 -1.24 0.25 13.78
C MET A 138 -2.48 -0.34 14.47
N ILE A 139 -3.08 -1.41 13.93
CA ILE A 139 -4.23 -2.09 14.54
C ILE A 139 -3.86 -2.65 15.91
N VAL A 140 -2.69 -3.30 16.04
CA VAL A 140 -2.19 -3.83 17.32
C VAL A 140 -2.04 -2.70 18.35
N ARG A 141 -1.48 -1.55 17.95
CA ARG A 141 -1.35 -0.37 18.82
C ARG A 141 -2.69 0.21 19.27
N LEU A 142 -3.75 0.04 18.48
CA LEU A 142 -5.11 0.49 18.82
C LEU A 142 -5.90 -0.55 19.62
N SER A 143 -5.54 -1.83 19.48
CA SER A 143 -6.23 -2.92 20.15
C SER A 143 -5.98 -2.89 21.66
N THR A 144 -7.05 -2.90 22.45
CA THR A 144 -7.00 -3.03 23.91
C THR A 144 -7.12 -4.49 24.35
N THR A 145 -7.65 -5.36 23.49
CA THR A 145 -7.89 -6.78 23.78
C THR A 145 -6.75 -7.64 23.22
N GLN A 146 -6.15 -8.46 24.08
CA GLN A 146 -4.99 -9.29 23.73
C GLN A 146 -5.30 -10.33 22.64
N VAL A 147 -6.52 -10.90 22.63
CA VAL A 147 -6.92 -11.90 21.61
C VAL A 147 -6.80 -11.34 20.19
N TYR A 148 -7.31 -10.12 19.96
CA TYR A 148 -7.20 -9.47 18.65
C TYR A 148 -5.76 -9.12 18.29
N ALA A 149 -4.93 -8.76 19.29
CA ALA A 149 -3.51 -8.52 19.06
C ALA A 149 -2.80 -9.81 18.59
N TYR A 150 -3.05 -10.96 19.23
CA TYR A 150 -2.45 -12.24 18.82
C TYR A 150 -2.84 -12.66 17.41
N ILE A 151 -4.10 -12.47 17.01
CA ILE A 151 -4.56 -12.76 15.65
C ILE A 151 -3.77 -11.93 14.62
N ILE A 152 -3.60 -10.62 14.88
CA ILE A 152 -2.88 -9.73 13.97
C ILE A 152 -1.38 -10.04 13.93
N TRP A 153 -0.77 -10.38 15.08
CA TRP A 153 0.62 -10.87 15.11
C TRP A 153 0.78 -12.14 14.27
N GLY A 154 -0.17 -13.08 14.36
CA GLY A 154 -0.22 -14.25 13.49
C GLY A 154 -0.29 -13.87 12.00
N SER A 155 -1.15 -12.93 11.63
CA SER A 155 -1.24 -12.41 10.26
C SER A 155 0.07 -11.77 9.77
N MET A 156 0.77 -11.03 10.63
CA MET A 156 2.08 -10.44 10.29
C MET A 156 3.13 -11.52 9.99
N THR A 157 3.18 -12.58 10.80
CA THR A 157 4.08 -13.71 10.58
C THR A 157 3.77 -14.42 9.26
N VAL A 158 2.48 -14.66 8.98
CA VAL A 158 2.03 -15.26 7.71
C VAL A 158 2.43 -14.38 6.52
N LEU A 159 2.27 -13.06 6.60
CA LEU A 159 2.71 -12.13 5.55
C LEU A 159 4.23 -12.21 5.31
N ALA A 160 5.03 -12.25 6.37
CA ALA A 160 6.49 -12.33 6.26
C ALA A 160 6.94 -13.65 5.62
N ILE A 161 6.33 -14.77 6.01
CA ILE A 161 6.59 -16.09 5.41
C ILE A 161 6.17 -16.08 3.94
N ASN A 162 4.99 -15.53 3.63
CA ASN A 162 4.49 -15.42 2.27
C ASN A 162 5.45 -14.63 1.37
N LEU A 163 5.99 -13.51 1.87
CA LEU A 163 6.99 -12.71 1.17
C LEU A 163 8.23 -13.55 0.85
N LEU A 164 8.79 -14.22 1.85
CA LEU A 164 10.01 -15.01 1.71
C LEU A 164 9.83 -16.17 0.73
N VAL A 165 8.75 -16.94 0.87
CA VAL A 165 8.47 -18.11 0.03
C VAL A 165 8.21 -17.71 -1.41
N CYS A 166 7.37 -16.69 -1.66
CA CYS A 166 7.09 -16.25 -3.03
C CYS A 166 8.34 -15.70 -3.71
N MET A 167 9.17 -14.92 -3.00
CA MET A 167 10.44 -14.40 -3.54
C MET A 167 11.43 -15.52 -3.86
N ALA A 168 11.56 -16.50 -2.97
CA ALA A 168 12.41 -17.66 -3.21
C ALA A 168 11.96 -18.45 -4.44
N ILE A 169 10.65 -18.64 -4.63
CA ILE A 169 10.11 -19.32 -5.81
C ILE A 169 10.33 -18.48 -7.06
N TRP A 170 10.04 -17.18 -7.05
CA TRP A 170 10.20 -16.32 -8.22
C TRP A 170 11.64 -16.21 -8.71
N LEU A 171 12.60 -16.06 -7.79
CA LEU A 171 14.03 -16.00 -8.14
C LEU A 171 14.63 -17.39 -8.41
N GLY A 172 14.09 -18.44 -7.81
CA GLY A 172 14.61 -19.82 -7.90
C GLY A 172 13.94 -20.71 -8.95
N SER A 173 12.86 -20.27 -9.60
CA SER A 173 12.10 -21.12 -10.55
C SER A 173 12.86 -21.43 -11.84
N CYS A 174 13.76 -20.54 -12.27
CA CYS A 174 14.50 -20.66 -13.52
C CYS A 174 16.00 -20.42 -13.33
N SER A 175 16.82 -21.15 -14.08
CA SER A 175 18.27 -20.99 -14.10
C SER A 175 18.75 -20.82 -15.56
N PRO A 176 19.33 -19.67 -15.94
CA PRO A 176 19.44 -18.42 -15.17
C PRO A 176 18.09 -17.67 -15.11
N VAL A 177 17.94 -16.67 -14.22
CA VAL A 177 16.71 -15.86 -14.06
C VAL A 177 16.14 -15.32 -15.40
N PRO A 178 16.98 -14.87 -16.38
CA PRO A 178 16.48 -14.43 -17.68
C PRO A 178 15.70 -15.46 -18.48
N ALA A 179 15.81 -16.75 -18.14
CA ALA A 179 15.01 -17.80 -18.76
C ALA A 179 13.50 -17.67 -18.48
N LEU A 180 13.10 -16.85 -17.50
CA LEU A 180 11.69 -16.57 -17.21
C LEU A 180 11.00 -15.76 -18.31
N TRP A 181 11.69 -14.76 -18.88
CA TRP A 181 11.14 -13.95 -19.97
C TRP A 181 11.56 -14.45 -21.36
N ASN A 182 12.69 -15.14 -21.45
CA ASN A 182 13.16 -15.77 -22.69
C ASN A 182 13.49 -17.24 -22.46
N GLU A 183 12.54 -18.12 -22.79
CA GLU A 183 12.67 -19.58 -22.57
C GLU A 183 13.87 -20.22 -23.29
N ASN A 184 14.49 -19.54 -24.26
CA ASN A 184 15.63 -20.05 -25.00
C ASN A 184 16.97 -19.82 -24.31
N LEU A 185 17.03 -18.95 -23.29
CA LEU A 185 18.25 -18.68 -22.52
C LEU A 185 18.59 -19.75 -21.48
N GLY A 186 17.68 -20.66 -21.15
CA GLY A 186 17.92 -21.66 -20.11
C GLY A 186 16.77 -22.60 -19.87
N HIS A 187 16.68 -23.11 -18.64
CA HIS A 187 15.61 -24.01 -18.25
C HIS A 187 14.93 -23.56 -16.96
N CYS A 188 13.61 -23.76 -16.89
CA CYS A 188 12.83 -23.56 -15.68
C CYS A 188 12.50 -24.91 -15.06
N ARG A 189 12.85 -25.10 -13.78
CA ARG A 189 12.53 -26.33 -13.03
C ARG A 189 11.02 -26.47 -12.81
N LEU A 190 10.37 -25.34 -12.52
CA LEU A 190 8.92 -25.24 -12.34
C LEU A 190 8.35 -24.30 -13.39
N ARG A 191 7.90 -24.84 -14.52
CA ARG A 191 7.35 -24.02 -15.62
C ARG A 191 6.17 -23.15 -15.16
N ASN A 192 5.34 -23.66 -14.25
CA ASN A 192 4.19 -22.94 -13.69
C ASN A 192 4.45 -22.44 -12.25
N GLY A 193 5.69 -22.52 -11.76
CA GLY A 193 6.05 -22.15 -10.38
C GLY A 193 5.77 -20.69 -10.08
N TRP A 194 6.03 -19.80 -11.04
CA TRP A 194 5.75 -18.37 -10.92
C TRP A 194 4.25 -18.09 -10.77
N ILE A 195 3.41 -18.69 -11.63
CA ILE A 195 1.94 -18.52 -11.59
C ILE A 195 1.37 -19.07 -10.28
N LEU A 196 1.83 -20.27 -9.87
CA LEU A 196 1.39 -20.89 -8.62
C LEU A 196 1.76 -20.04 -7.40
N ALA A 197 2.99 -19.53 -7.35
CA ALA A 197 3.43 -18.64 -6.28
C ALA A 197 2.63 -17.33 -6.27
N ALA A 198 2.33 -16.74 -7.43
CA ALA A 198 1.52 -15.54 -7.52
C ALA A 198 0.07 -15.78 -7.05
N TYR A 199 -0.51 -16.94 -7.37
CA TYR A 199 -1.85 -17.34 -6.94
C TYR A 199 -1.93 -17.52 -5.42
N ILE A 200 -1.00 -18.31 -4.85
CA ILE A 200 -0.92 -18.53 -3.40
C ILE A 200 -0.65 -17.20 -2.69
N GLY A 201 0.33 -16.45 -3.19
CA GLY A 201 0.75 -15.16 -2.63
C GLY A 201 -0.40 -14.18 -2.53
N THR A 202 -1.15 -14.00 -3.61
CA THR A 202 -2.32 -13.10 -3.66
C THR A 202 -3.46 -13.58 -2.76
N THR A 203 -3.70 -14.88 -2.71
CA THR A 203 -4.73 -15.46 -1.84
C THR A 203 -4.43 -15.18 -0.36
N VAL A 204 -3.18 -15.38 0.06
CA VAL A 204 -2.74 -15.06 1.42
C VAL A 204 -2.87 -13.57 1.72
N LEU A 205 -2.50 -12.69 0.77
CA LEU A 205 -2.66 -11.25 0.94
C LEU A 205 -4.13 -10.84 1.13
N ALA A 206 -5.06 -11.46 0.40
CA ALA A 206 -6.49 -11.21 0.52
C ALA A 206 -7.05 -11.70 1.87
N ILE A 207 -6.65 -12.88 2.35
CA ILE A 207 -7.04 -13.40 3.67
C ILE A 207 -6.60 -12.45 4.78
N VAL A 208 -5.38 -11.91 4.69
CA VAL A 208 -4.85 -10.98 5.68
C VAL A 208 -5.59 -9.64 5.63
N ASP A 209 -6.00 -9.16 4.46
CA ASP A 209 -6.84 -7.95 4.38
C ASP A 209 -8.17 -8.14 5.08
N TRP A 210 -8.85 -9.26 4.85
CA TRP A 210 -10.13 -9.53 5.49
C TRP A 210 -9.95 -9.66 7.00
N THR A 211 -8.88 -10.30 7.45
CA THR A 211 -8.55 -10.39 8.87
C THR A 211 -8.31 -9.00 9.48
N CYS A 212 -7.54 -8.14 8.80
CA CYS A 212 -7.27 -6.78 9.24
C CYS A 212 -8.50 -5.86 9.14
N ALA A 213 -9.46 -6.13 8.26
CA ALA A 213 -10.70 -5.37 8.13
C ALA A 213 -11.72 -5.75 9.21
N ILE A 214 -11.85 -7.06 9.48
CA ILE A 214 -12.83 -7.64 10.41
C ILE A 214 -12.44 -7.37 11.87
N THR A 215 -11.16 -7.47 12.21
CA THR A 215 -10.66 -7.31 13.59
C THR A 215 -11.08 -5.97 14.23
N PRO A 216 -10.79 -4.80 13.64
CA PRO A 216 -11.19 -3.52 14.21
C PRO A 216 -12.70 -3.30 14.18
N PHE A 217 -13.43 -3.92 13.24
CA PHE A 217 -14.90 -3.83 13.20
C PHE A 217 -15.53 -4.44 14.46
N PHE A 218 -15.06 -5.62 14.89
CA PHE A 218 -15.51 -6.23 16.14
C PHE A 218 -15.03 -5.45 17.37
N LEU A 219 -13.79 -4.97 17.37
CA LEU A 219 -13.26 -4.15 18.47
C LEU A 219 -14.10 -2.88 18.70
N ILE A 220 -14.51 -2.19 17.63
CA ILE A 220 -15.27 -0.93 17.70
C ILE A 220 -16.72 -1.16 18.14
N ARG A 221 -17.31 -2.34 17.90
CA ARG A 221 -18.68 -2.64 18.35
C ARG A 221 -18.80 -2.65 19.88
N GLY A 222 -17.75 -3.08 20.59
CA GLY A 222 -17.75 -3.14 22.05
C GLY A 222 -17.35 -1.84 22.75
N LEU A 223 -16.81 -0.85 22.01
CA LEU A 223 -16.18 0.33 22.62
C LEU A 223 -17.02 1.60 22.39
N GLN A 224 -17.35 2.31 23.48
CA GLN A 224 -18.11 3.56 23.46
C GLN A 224 -17.28 4.73 22.89
N MET A 225 -17.14 4.77 21.56
CA MET A 225 -16.44 5.83 20.83
C MET A 225 -17.42 6.89 20.30
N PRO A 226 -17.05 8.18 20.26
CA PRO A 226 -17.89 9.22 19.67
C PRO A 226 -18.13 8.95 18.17
N LYS A 227 -19.36 9.20 17.69
CA LYS A 227 -19.83 8.84 16.33
C LYS A 227 -18.87 9.27 15.21
N ARG A 228 -18.29 10.49 15.30
CA ARG A 228 -17.29 10.98 14.35
C ARG A 228 -16.06 10.09 14.24
N ARG A 229 -15.65 9.41 15.33
CA ARG A 229 -14.53 8.46 15.32
C ARG A 229 -14.86 7.10 14.77
N LYS A 230 -16.10 6.67 14.92
CA LYS A 230 -16.61 5.45 14.33
C LYS A 230 -16.65 5.54 12.80
N VAL A 231 -17.21 6.63 12.27
CA VAL A 231 -17.36 6.83 10.81
C VAL A 231 -16.03 6.85 10.08
N SER A 232 -15.03 7.62 10.55
CA SER A 232 -13.75 7.66 9.84
C SER A 232 -13.01 6.32 9.83
N LEU A 233 -13.14 5.51 10.91
CA LEU A 233 -12.56 4.16 10.92
C LEU A 233 -13.27 3.26 9.91
N GLN A 234 -14.60 3.35 9.80
CA GLN A 234 -15.35 2.61 8.78
C GLN A 234 -14.92 2.98 7.35
N ILE A 235 -14.65 4.25 7.07
CA ILE A 235 -14.16 4.69 5.75
C ILE A 235 -12.79 4.06 5.43
N ILE A 236 -11.85 4.10 6.38
CA ILE A 236 -10.50 3.53 6.19
C ILE A 236 -10.59 2.02 5.98
N LEU A 237 -11.45 1.32 6.73
CA LEU A 237 -11.68 -0.11 6.56
C LEU A 237 -12.34 -0.44 5.22
N GLY A 238 -13.28 0.40 4.76
CA GLY A 238 -13.93 0.25 3.46
C GLY A 238 -12.94 0.35 2.29
N LEU A 239 -11.99 1.30 2.35
CA LEU A 239 -10.93 1.43 1.35
C LEU A 239 -10.03 0.18 1.30
N GLY A 240 -9.74 -0.43 2.45
CA GLY A 240 -9.01 -1.70 2.52
C GLY A 240 -9.75 -2.87 1.84
N ILE A 241 -11.08 -2.94 2.00
CA ILE A 241 -11.90 -3.97 1.34
C ILE A 241 -11.90 -3.78 -0.19
N ILE A 242 -11.97 -2.53 -0.66
CA ILE A 242 -11.87 -2.23 -2.10
C ILE A 242 -10.51 -2.67 -2.66
N GLY A 243 -9.43 -2.41 -1.92
CA GLY A 243 -8.09 -2.90 -2.28
C GLY A 243 -8.04 -4.43 -2.37
N SER A 244 -8.63 -5.13 -1.39
CA SER A 244 -8.69 -6.60 -1.40
C SER A 244 -9.53 -7.15 -2.58
N ALA A 245 -10.62 -6.49 -2.94
CA ALA A 245 -11.43 -6.86 -4.10
C ALA A 245 -10.63 -6.73 -5.41
N ALA A 246 -9.78 -5.71 -5.55
CA ALA A 246 -8.88 -5.57 -6.68
C ALA A 246 -7.91 -6.77 -6.79
N GLY A 247 -7.36 -7.22 -5.66
CA GLY A 247 -6.50 -8.42 -5.59
C GLY A 247 -7.22 -9.72 -5.99
N LEU A 248 -8.51 -9.86 -5.65
CA LEU A 248 -9.32 -11.01 -6.07
C LEU A 248 -9.62 -11.00 -7.57
N VAL A 249 -9.94 -9.84 -8.13
CA VAL A 249 -10.14 -9.71 -9.58
C VAL A 249 -8.86 -10.09 -10.33
N ARG A 250 -7.70 -9.66 -9.81
CA ARG A 250 -6.38 -10.03 -10.33
C ARG A 250 -6.16 -11.55 -10.39
N LEU A 251 -6.64 -12.32 -9.40
CA LEU A 251 -6.52 -13.78 -9.42
C LEU A 251 -7.14 -14.41 -10.67
N GLY A 252 -8.27 -13.86 -11.15
CA GLY A 252 -8.95 -14.32 -12.36
C GLY A 252 -8.13 -14.16 -13.64
N TYR A 253 -7.21 -13.19 -13.66
CA TYR A 253 -6.37 -12.92 -14.83
C TYR A 253 -5.05 -13.72 -14.85
N TYR A 254 -4.69 -14.43 -13.77
CA TYR A 254 -3.45 -15.20 -13.75
C TYR A 254 -3.41 -16.31 -14.80
N HIS A 255 -4.57 -16.84 -15.19
CA HIS A 255 -4.63 -17.84 -16.26
C HIS A 255 -4.14 -17.28 -17.61
N SER A 256 -4.34 -15.99 -17.86
CA SER A 256 -3.91 -15.29 -19.07
C SER A 256 -2.40 -15.06 -19.15
N TYR A 257 -1.64 -15.37 -18.09
CA TYR A 257 -0.17 -15.37 -18.13
C TYR A 257 0.40 -16.63 -18.78
N ASP A 258 -0.37 -17.70 -18.90
CA ASP A 258 0.03 -18.86 -19.68
C ASP A 258 -0.13 -18.54 -21.18
N THR A 259 0.93 -17.98 -21.76
CA THR A 259 0.96 -17.63 -23.19
C THR A 259 0.94 -18.84 -24.13
N LYS A 260 1.11 -20.07 -23.61
CA LYS A 260 1.00 -21.31 -24.41
C LYS A 260 -0.44 -21.78 -24.46
N ALA A 261 -1.17 -21.68 -23.35
CA ALA A 261 -2.60 -21.99 -23.30
C ALA A 261 -3.47 -20.89 -23.91
N TYR A 262 -3.10 -19.61 -23.73
CA TYR A 262 -3.81 -18.43 -24.22
C TYR A 262 -2.89 -17.52 -25.03
N PRO A 263 -2.64 -17.86 -26.31
CA PRO A 263 -1.72 -17.10 -27.15
C PRO A 263 -2.29 -15.74 -27.60
N ASN A 264 -3.62 -15.56 -27.57
CA ASN A 264 -4.29 -14.38 -28.10
C ASN A 264 -4.41 -13.28 -27.05
N GLU A 265 -4.10 -12.03 -27.42
CA GLU A 265 -4.33 -10.81 -26.63
C GLU A 265 -3.64 -10.82 -25.26
N SER A 266 -2.49 -11.50 -25.15
CA SER A 266 -1.76 -11.65 -23.88
C SER A 266 -1.31 -10.30 -23.31
N LEU A 267 -0.83 -9.36 -24.14
CA LEU A 267 -0.40 -8.03 -23.69
C LEU A 267 -1.57 -7.20 -23.14
N TYR A 268 -2.76 -7.36 -23.72
CA TYR A 268 -3.98 -6.72 -23.27
C TYR A 268 -4.41 -7.24 -21.89
N ASN A 269 -4.42 -8.56 -21.71
CA ASN A 269 -4.77 -9.20 -20.44
C ASN A 269 -3.77 -8.87 -19.32
N TRP A 270 -2.46 -8.79 -19.64
CA TRP A 270 -1.45 -8.32 -18.69
C TRP A 270 -1.68 -6.86 -18.31
N GLY A 271 -2.05 -6.00 -19.26
CA GLY A 271 -2.42 -4.61 -18.99
C GLY A 271 -3.58 -4.49 -18.01
N GLN A 272 -4.63 -5.32 -18.17
CA GLN A 272 -5.74 -5.36 -17.21
C GLN A 272 -5.28 -5.80 -15.82
N THR A 273 -4.41 -6.81 -15.74
CA THR A 273 -3.83 -7.26 -14.47
C THR A 273 -3.06 -6.14 -13.76
N VAL A 274 -2.22 -5.43 -14.49
CA VAL A 274 -1.41 -4.33 -13.95
C VAL A 274 -2.28 -3.19 -13.46
N LEU A 275 -3.36 -2.87 -14.18
CA LEU A 275 -4.31 -1.83 -13.76
C LEU A 275 -4.85 -2.12 -12.36
N TRP A 276 -5.28 -3.36 -12.10
CA TRP A 276 -5.75 -3.78 -10.78
C TRP A 276 -4.64 -3.74 -9.72
N SER A 277 -3.41 -4.15 -10.05
CA SER A 277 -2.26 -4.06 -9.13
C SER A 277 -1.93 -2.61 -8.73
N VAL A 278 -2.01 -1.66 -9.68
CA VAL A 278 -1.79 -0.22 -9.40
C VAL A 278 -2.88 0.33 -8.49
N MET A 279 -4.14 -0.05 -8.74
CA MET A 279 -5.25 0.34 -7.88
C MET A 279 -5.09 -0.23 -6.47
N GLU A 280 -4.79 -1.52 -6.33
CA GLU A 280 -4.55 -2.17 -5.04
C GLU A 280 -3.39 -1.50 -4.29
N GLY A 281 -2.23 -1.35 -4.93
CA GLY A 281 -1.05 -0.74 -4.32
C GLY A 281 -1.24 0.73 -3.97
N GLY A 282 -1.77 1.53 -4.89
CA GLY A 282 -2.01 2.96 -4.69
C GLY A 282 -3.04 3.23 -3.59
N LEU A 283 -4.14 2.47 -3.57
CA LEU A 283 -5.15 2.55 -2.50
C LEU A 283 -4.61 2.03 -1.17
N GLY A 284 -3.77 0.99 -1.18
CA GLY A 284 -3.13 0.44 0.01
C GLY A 284 -2.22 1.46 0.70
N VAL A 285 -1.31 2.08 -0.06
CA VAL A 285 -0.39 3.12 0.45
C VAL A 285 -1.13 4.36 0.95
N THR A 286 -2.17 4.81 0.25
CA THR A 286 -2.97 5.96 0.70
C THR A 286 -3.75 5.63 1.97
N THR A 287 -4.43 4.49 2.00
CA THR A 287 -5.25 4.05 3.14
C THR A 287 -4.42 3.83 4.40
N CYS A 288 -3.21 3.24 4.28
CA CYS A 288 -2.35 3.02 5.44
C CYS A 288 -1.87 4.32 6.10
N SER A 289 -1.87 5.42 5.34
CA SER A 289 -1.37 6.73 5.77
C SER A 289 -2.47 7.71 6.22
N MET A 290 -3.75 7.38 6.05
CA MET A 290 -4.89 8.18 6.53
C MET A 290 -5.03 8.33 8.07
N PRO A 291 -4.74 7.31 8.90
CA PRO A 291 -5.03 7.36 10.34
C PRO A 291 -4.30 8.47 11.12
N PRO A 292 -3.00 8.76 10.86
CA PRO A 292 -2.32 9.91 11.45
C PRO A 292 -2.90 11.27 10.99
N LEU A 293 -3.24 11.37 9.69
CA LEU A 293 -3.78 12.59 9.08
C LEU A 293 -5.12 13.01 9.68
N ARG A 294 -5.88 12.04 10.15
CA ARG A 294 -7.16 12.27 10.82
C ARG A 294 -7.04 13.16 12.06
N LYS A 295 -5.96 13.01 12.85
CA LYS A 295 -5.74 13.87 14.02
C LYS A 295 -5.50 15.32 13.60
N LEU A 296 -4.73 15.54 12.54
CA LEU A 296 -4.53 16.87 11.96
C LEU A 296 -5.86 17.48 11.52
N ALA A 297 -6.68 16.75 10.75
CA ALA A 297 -7.97 17.26 10.29
C ALA A 297 -8.86 17.67 11.48
N SER A 298 -8.92 16.87 12.54
CA SER A 298 -9.70 17.23 13.73
C SER A 298 -9.17 18.47 14.45
N THR A 299 -7.87 18.74 14.44
CA THR A 299 -7.28 19.92 15.09
C THR A 299 -7.48 21.17 14.23
N TYR A 300 -7.26 21.06 12.93
CA TYR A 300 -7.41 22.19 11.99
C TYR A 300 -8.89 22.62 11.84
N PHE A 301 -9.80 21.67 11.69
CA PHE A 301 -11.25 21.97 11.62
C PHE A 301 -11.84 22.42 12.96
N ARG A 302 -11.22 22.08 14.11
CA ARG A 302 -11.61 22.66 15.41
C ARG A 302 -11.07 24.07 15.61
N GLY A 303 -9.86 24.37 15.15
CA GLY A 303 -9.30 25.72 15.16
C GLY A 303 -10.17 26.69 14.36
N SER A 304 -10.64 26.27 13.19
CA SER A 304 -11.53 27.09 12.35
C SER A 304 -12.92 27.34 12.94
N SER A 305 -13.43 26.49 13.85
CA SER A 305 -14.70 26.76 14.55
C SER A 305 -14.55 27.62 15.80
N ASN A 306 -13.35 27.72 16.39
CA ASN A 306 -13.15 28.57 17.56
C ASN A 306 -12.95 30.05 17.16
N ASP A 307 -12.41 30.33 15.97
CA ASP A 307 -12.27 31.71 15.45
C ASP A 307 -13.60 32.41 15.12
N VAL A 308 -14.71 31.67 15.00
CA VAL A 308 -16.05 32.24 14.79
C VAL A 308 -16.78 32.49 16.12
N SER A 309 -16.35 31.82 17.20
CA SER A 309 -16.96 31.93 18.53
C SER A 309 -16.44 33.12 19.35
N GLU A 310 -15.20 33.56 19.13
CA GLU A 310 -14.62 34.70 19.88
C GLU A 310 -15.00 36.08 19.31
N ARG A 311 -15.70 36.14 18.16
CA ARG A 311 -16.08 37.41 17.53
C ARG A 311 -17.51 37.88 17.84
N SER A 312 -18.29 37.15 18.65
CA SER A 312 -19.66 37.53 19.04
C SER A 312 -19.85 37.89 20.51
N THR A 313 -18.79 37.98 21.32
CA THR A 313 -18.88 38.37 22.75
C THR A 313 -18.15 39.68 23.07
N GLY A 314 -18.01 40.55 22.06
CA GLY A 314 -17.39 41.87 22.20
C GLY A 314 -18.28 42.99 21.70
N ASN A 315 -19.42 43.22 22.35
CA ASN A 315 -20.08 44.54 22.44
C ASN A 315 -21.37 44.45 23.26
N THR A 316 -21.25 44.65 24.58
CA THR A 316 -22.18 45.48 25.37
C THR A 316 -21.53 45.72 26.71
N ALA A 317 -20.78 46.81 26.81
CA ALA A 317 -20.52 47.48 28.07
C ALA A 317 -21.57 48.59 28.21
N VAL A 318 -22.56 48.41 29.08
CA VAL A 318 -23.20 49.48 29.86
C VAL A 318 -23.66 48.90 31.20
N ASP A 319 -22.88 49.24 32.21
CA ASP A 319 -23.26 49.67 33.57
C ASP A 319 -24.47 49.05 34.29
N SER A 320 -24.19 48.35 35.38
CA SER A 320 -24.91 48.54 36.65
C SER A 320 -24.08 48.00 37.81
N THR A 321 -23.41 48.94 38.47
CA THR A 321 -23.12 49.03 39.91
C THR A 321 -23.85 48.03 40.82
N GLU A 322 -23.16 47.61 41.90
CA GLU A 322 -23.62 46.79 43.04
C GLU A 322 -23.43 45.26 42.92
N LEU A 323 -22.38 44.73 43.56
CA LEU A 323 -22.51 43.85 44.74
C LEU A 323 -21.16 43.21 45.15
N ARG A 324 -20.62 43.75 46.25
CA ARG A 324 -19.95 43.04 47.35
C ARG A 324 -18.72 42.19 47.03
N THR A 325 -17.60 42.89 47.14
CA THR A 325 -16.43 42.54 47.96
C THR A 325 -16.74 41.56 49.11
N ILE A 326 -16.45 40.27 48.97
CA ILE A 326 -16.31 39.34 50.10
C ILE A 326 -15.10 38.40 49.87
N ARG A 327 -14.08 38.64 50.71
CA ARG A 327 -13.06 37.74 51.27
C ARG A 327 -11.89 37.23 50.41
N LEU A 328 -10.79 37.95 50.62
CA LEU A 328 -9.41 37.49 50.59
C LEU A 328 -9.17 36.32 51.56
N SER A 329 -8.64 35.24 50.99
CA SER A 329 -7.43 34.47 51.32
C SER A 329 -6.78 34.51 52.72
N CYS A 330 -6.36 33.30 53.12
CA CYS A 330 -5.21 32.93 53.96
C CYS A 330 -5.32 33.03 55.50
N SER A 331 -5.71 31.91 56.12
CA SER A 331 -5.31 31.52 57.48
C SER A 331 -3.98 30.77 57.44
N GLY A 332 -2.94 31.35 58.03
CA GLY A 332 -1.69 30.68 58.39
C GLY A 332 -1.59 30.63 59.92
N GLY A 333 -1.67 29.43 60.50
CA GLY A 333 -1.62 29.21 61.95
C GLY A 333 -0.82 27.96 62.29
N LYS A 334 0.36 28.18 62.88
CA LYS A 334 1.31 27.20 63.44
C LYS A 334 0.65 26.28 64.47
N TRP A 335 1.05 25.01 64.50
CA TRP A 335 0.85 24.12 65.65
C TRP A 335 2.20 23.51 66.06
N ASN A 336 2.72 23.95 67.20
CA ASN A 336 3.74 23.27 67.99
C ASN A 336 3.17 23.09 69.40
N GLN A 337 3.22 21.86 69.90
CA GLN A 337 3.71 21.43 71.22
C GLN A 337 2.94 20.22 71.79
N LEU A 338 3.75 19.21 72.14
CA LEU A 338 3.43 17.98 72.88
C LEU A 338 3.24 18.26 74.38
N PRO A 339 2.55 17.37 75.10
CA PRO A 339 2.81 17.14 76.51
C PRO A 339 3.04 15.65 76.85
N SER A 340 4.04 15.35 77.67
CA SER A 340 4.02 14.16 78.55
C SER A 340 4.97 14.36 79.74
N HIS A 341 4.34 14.62 80.89
CA HIS A 341 4.66 14.36 82.32
C HIS A 341 5.87 13.51 82.71
N PRO A 342 6.20 13.42 84.02
CA PRO A 342 6.20 14.43 85.09
C PRO A 342 7.60 14.67 85.69
#